data_AF-A0A915E9A4-F1
#
_entry.id   AF-A0A915E9A4-F1
#
_cell.length_a   1.000
_cell.length_b   1.000
_cell.length_c   1.000
_cell.angle_alpha   90.00
_cell.angle_beta   90.00
_cell.angle_gamma   90.00
#
_symmetry.space_group_name_H-M   'P 1'
#
loop_
_entity.id
_entity.type
_entity.pdbx_description
1 polymer ?
#
loop_
_entity_poly.entity_id
_entity_poly.type
_entity_poly.pdbx_seq_one_letter_code
_entity_poly.pdbx_strand_id
1 'polypeptide(L)'
;MTPIHILEAFSSLGRQHPDLIGDPVITELVKKHNTTPQLILLAFATCQGVGVVPKSVDPERIRTNFKCLDIKLSQEDIQKLNSIDKDQHYIRTTGWLVK
;
A
#
# COMPACT_ATOMS: atom_id res chain seq x y z
N MET A 1 4.42 -20.88 23.78
CA MET A 1 4.47 -20.37 22.39
C MET A 1 3.62 -19.11 22.37
N THR A 2 4.20 -17.93 22.19
CA THR A 2 3.44 -16.68 22.09
C THR A 2 2.70 -16.64 20.75
N PRO A 3 1.43 -16.23 20.72
CA PRO A 3 0.71 -16.03 19.46
C PRO A 3 1.40 -14.94 18.63
N ILE A 4 1.62 -15.22 17.35
CA ILE A 4 2.11 -14.25 16.38
C ILE A 4 0.91 -13.43 15.93
N HIS A 5 0.91 -12.13 16.23
CA HIS A 5 -0.08 -11.19 15.73
C HIS A 5 0.54 -10.41 14.56
N ILE A 6 -0.13 -10.44 13.41
CA ILE A 6 0.25 -9.69 12.21
C ILE A 6 -0.83 -8.66 11.95
N LEU A 7 -0.44 -7.40 11.76
CA LEU A 7 -1.35 -6.38 11.23
C LEU A 7 -1.57 -6.65 9.74
N GLU A 8 -2.83 -6.72 9.32
CA GLU A 8 -3.19 -6.97 7.92
C GLU A 8 -3.97 -5.78 7.35
N ALA A 9 -3.47 -5.21 6.25
CA ALA A 9 -4.08 -4.10 5.55
C ALA A 9 -5.13 -4.58 4.54
N PHE A 10 -6.40 -4.58 4.96
CA PHE A 10 -7.52 -4.75 4.03
C PHE A 10 -7.65 -3.50 3.14
N SER A 11 -7.88 -3.68 1.84
CA SER A 11 -7.80 -2.58 0.86
C SER A 11 -6.42 -1.89 0.80
N SER A 12 -5.35 -2.69 0.78
CA SER A 12 -3.94 -2.24 0.73
C SER A 12 -3.58 -1.29 -0.43
N LEU A 13 -4.44 -1.17 -1.45
CA LEU A 13 -4.25 -0.25 -2.59
C LEU A 13 -5.09 1.03 -2.48
N GLY A 14 -5.78 1.28 -1.36
CA GLY A 14 -6.63 2.47 -1.16
C GLY A 14 -7.71 2.64 -2.23
N ARG A 15 -8.24 1.53 -2.77
CA ARG A 15 -9.13 1.50 -3.96
C ARG A 15 -8.60 2.24 -5.20
N GLN A 16 -7.28 2.42 -5.30
CA GLN A 16 -6.63 3.21 -6.35
C GLN A 16 -7.18 4.65 -6.39
N HIS A 17 -7.43 5.24 -5.21
CA HIS A 17 -7.94 6.60 -5.12
C HIS A 17 -7.01 7.56 -5.87
N PRO A 18 -7.53 8.44 -6.76
CA PRO A 18 -6.72 9.34 -7.57
C PRO A 18 -5.74 10.19 -6.75
N ASP A 19 -6.20 10.74 -5.62
CA ASP A 19 -5.37 11.56 -4.73
C ASP A 19 -4.24 10.80 -4.04
N LEU A 20 -4.32 9.46 -3.96
CA LEU A 20 -3.26 8.61 -3.43
C LEU A 20 -2.28 8.24 -4.53
N ILE A 21 -2.78 7.65 -5.63
CA ILE A 21 -1.90 7.15 -6.69
C ILE A 21 -1.25 8.27 -7.51
N GLY A 22 -1.87 9.45 -7.54
CA GLY A 22 -1.37 10.65 -8.19
C GLY A 22 -0.62 11.60 -7.27
N ASP A 23 -0.41 11.23 -6.00
CA ASP A 23 0.38 12.06 -5.08
C ASP A 23 1.79 12.29 -5.66
N PRO A 24 2.34 13.52 -5.58
CA PRO A 24 3.68 13.82 -6.08
C PRO A 24 4.77 12.89 -5.52
N VAL A 25 4.67 12.50 -4.24
CA VAL A 25 5.63 11.57 -3.61
C VAL A 25 5.53 10.18 -4.24
N ILE A 26 4.32 9.68 -4.47
CA ILE A 26 4.13 8.39 -5.14
C ILE A 26 4.68 8.44 -6.56
N THR A 27 4.42 9.51 -7.29
CA THR A 27 4.90 9.71 -8.66
C THR A 27 6.44 9.78 -8.73
N GLU A 28 7.07 10.46 -7.78
CA GLU A 28 8.52 10.52 -7.63
C GLU A 28 9.11 9.12 -7.41
N LEU A 29 8.56 8.36 -6.46
CA LEU A 29 9.07 7.03 -6.11
C LEU A 29 8.84 6.01 -7.22
N VAL A 30 7.72 6.12 -7.95
CA VAL A 30 7.45 5.33 -9.15
C VAL A 30 8.55 5.50 -10.19
N LYS A 31 9.00 6.73 -10.43
CA LYS A 31 10.11 7.02 -11.35
C LYS A 31 11.43 6.51 -10.80
N LYS A 32 11.73 6.78 -9.52
CA LYS A 32 12.97 6.36 -8.85
C LYS A 32 13.18 4.85 -8.90
N HIS A 33 12.12 4.08 -8.66
CA HIS A 33 12.17 2.61 -8.60
C HIS A 33 11.76 1.93 -9.91
N ASN A 34 11.49 2.70 -10.97
CA ASN A 34 11.03 2.22 -12.28
C ASN A 34 9.90 1.18 -12.17
N THR A 35 8.83 1.56 -11.47
CA THR A 35 7.78 0.63 -11.04
C THR A 35 6.39 1.26 -11.23
N THR A 36 5.36 0.73 -10.56
CA THR A 36 4.00 1.28 -10.58
C THR A 36 3.55 1.77 -9.19
N PRO A 37 2.56 2.69 -9.10
CA PRO A 37 2.04 3.14 -7.82
C PRO A 37 1.61 1.98 -6.91
N GLN A 38 0.99 0.95 -7.48
CA GLN A 38 0.53 -0.22 -6.73
C GLN A 38 1.69 -0.96 -6.06
N LEU A 39 2.81 -1.14 -6.76
CA LEU A 39 3.97 -1.83 -6.20
C LEU A 39 4.66 -0.98 -5.12
N ILE A 40 4.70 0.35 -5.24
CA ILE A 40 5.18 1.25 -4.18
C ILE A 40 4.31 1.10 -2.92
N LEU A 41 2.99 1.16 -3.05
CA LEU A 41 2.08 1.05 -1.92
C LEU A 41 2.19 -0.31 -1.21
N LEU A 42 2.30 -1.41 -1.97
CA LEU A 42 2.48 -2.75 -1.39
C LEU A 42 3.86 -2.90 -0.75
N ALA A 43 4.93 -2.43 -1.40
CA ALA A 43 6.28 -2.46 -0.86
C ALA A 43 6.35 -1.71 0.48
N PHE A 44 5.74 -0.53 0.55
CA PHE A 44 5.66 0.28 1.76
C PHE A 44 4.97 -0.43 2.92
N ALA A 45 3.83 -1.08 2.69
CA ALA A 45 3.17 -1.84 3.75
C ALA A 45 4.03 -3.04 4.18
N THR A 46 4.55 -3.82 3.23
CA THR A 46 5.32 -5.04 3.54
C THR A 46 6.65 -4.75 4.24
N CYS A 47 7.33 -3.65 3.93
CA CYS A 47 8.60 -3.30 4.60
C CYS A 47 8.42 -2.94 6.08
N GLN A 48 7.20 -2.61 6.50
CA GLN A 48 6.84 -2.33 7.89
C GLN A 48 6.37 -3.59 8.65
N GLY A 49 6.42 -4.78 8.01
CA GLY A 49 5.90 -6.01 8.58
C GLY A 49 4.37 -6.12 8.56
N VAL A 50 3.69 -5.30 7.75
CA VAL A 50 2.24 -5.34 7.58
C VAL A 50 1.88 -6.30 6.44
N GLY A 51 1.00 -7.26 6.72
CA GLY A 51 0.43 -8.14 5.70
C GLY A 51 -0.50 -7.39 4.75
N VAL A 52 -0.52 -7.77 3.47
CA VAL A 52 -1.32 -7.10 2.44
C VAL A 52 -2.20 -8.08 1.66
N VAL A 53 -3.42 -7.66 1.33
CA VAL A 53 -4.38 -8.43 0.51
C VAL A 53 -4.87 -7.65 -0.71
N PRO A 54 -4.00 -7.41 -1.72
CA PRO A 54 -4.40 -6.69 -2.92
C PRO A 54 -5.39 -7.52 -3.75
N LYS A 55 -6.62 -7.03 -3.91
CA LYS A 55 -7.64 -7.68 -4.75
C LYS A 55 -7.27 -7.60 -6.23
N SER A 56 -7.30 -8.75 -6.91
CA SER A 56 -7.29 -8.86 -8.37
C SER A 56 -8.00 -10.14 -8.81
N VAL A 57 -8.61 -10.12 -9.99
CA VAL A 57 -9.12 -11.31 -10.71
C VAL A 57 -8.29 -11.63 -11.96
N ASP A 58 -7.31 -10.78 -12.25
CA ASP A 58 -6.44 -10.88 -13.41
C ASP A 58 -5.14 -11.56 -13.00
N PRO A 59 -4.81 -12.73 -13.60
CA PRO A 59 -3.63 -13.51 -13.26
C PRO A 59 -2.31 -12.75 -13.39
N GLU A 60 -2.16 -11.87 -14.39
CA GLU A 60 -0.93 -11.12 -14.60
C GLU A 60 -0.75 -10.05 -13.54
N ARG A 61 -1.83 -9.39 -13.13
CA ARG A 61 -1.80 -8.47 -11.99
C ARG A 61 -1.50 -9.19 -10.68
N ILE A 62 -2.06 -10.38 -10.47
CA ILE A 62 -1.77 -11.21 -9.28
C ILE A 62 -0.27 -11.51 -9.22
N ARG A 63 0.32 -12.01 -10.32
CA ARG A 63 1.76 -12.28 -10.40
C ARG A 63 2.60 -11.02 -10.19
N THR A 64 2.19 -9.92 -10.82
CA THR A 64 2.93 -8.65 -10.74
C THR A 64 2.94 -8.08 -9.32
N ASN A 65 1.86 -8.21 -8.55
CA ASN A 65 1.80 -7.73 -7.18
C ASN A 65 2.90 -8.31 -6.28
N PHE A 66 3.33 -9.56 -6.50
CA PHE A 66 4.42 -10.18 -5.74
C PHE A 66 5.77 -9.51 -5.95
N LYS A 67 5.97 -8.80 -7.07
CA LYS A 67 7.21 -8.04 -7.32
C LYS A 67 7.42 -6.90 -6.33
N CYS A 68 6.42 -6.54 -5.52
CA CYS A 68 6.59 -5.54 -4.47
C CYS A 68 7.62 -5.99 -3.41
N LEU A 69 7.82 -7.30 -3.23
CA LEU A 69 8.78 -7.87 -2.29
C LEU A 69 10.24 -7.64 -2.70
N ASP A 70 10.48 -7.38 -3.99
CA ASP A 70 11.82 -7.09 -4.52
C ASP A 70 12.20 -5.61 -4.39
N ILE A 71 11.23 -4.74 -4.08
CA ILE A 71 11.44 -3.29 -3.97
C ILE A 71 12.02 -2.95 -2.59
N LYS A 72 13.23 -2.39 -2.58
CA LYS A 72 13.90 -1.91 -1.37
C LYS A 72 13.73 -0.40 -1.24
N LEU A 73 12.78 0.01 -0.39
CA LEU A 73 12.60 1.41 -0.03
C LEU A 73 13.70 1.85 0.94
N SER A 74 14.35 2.98 0.66
CA SER A 74 15.30 3.57 1.60
C SER A 74 14.57 4.20 2.80
N GLN A 75 15.31 4.52 3.86
CA GLN A 75 14.74 5.24 5.00
C GLN A 75 14.13 6.59 4.59
N GLU A 76 14.73 7.28 3.62
CA GLU A 76 14.22 8.52 3.05
C GLU A 76 12.91 8.30 2.30
N ASP A 77 12.81 7.22 1.50
CA ASP A 77 11.57 6.89 0.78
C ASP A 77 10.41 6.64 1.75
N ILE A 78 10.69 5.91 2.83
CA ILE A 78 9.73 5.62 3.91
C ILE A 78 9.30 6.93 4.59
N GLN A 79 10.24 7.83 4.89
CA GLN A 79 9.91 9.14 5.49
C GLN A 79 9.02 9.98 4.56
N LYS A 80 9.31 10.00 3.25
CA LYS A 80 8.46 10.68 2.26
C LYS A 80 7.05 10.09 2.23
N LEU A 81 6.93 8.76 2.22
CA LEU A 81 5.64 8.07 2.23
C LEU A 81 4.84 8.32 3.52
N ASN A 82 5.51 8.42 4.66
CA ASN A 82 4.84 8.80 5.92
C ASN A 82 4.34 10.26 5.88
N SER A 83 5.00 11.15 5.15
CA SER A 83 4.62 12.57 5.10
C SER A 83 3.32 12.87 4.34
N ILE A 84 2.82 11.89 3.57
CA ILE A 84 1.58 12.03 2.79
C ILE A 84 0.36 11.41 3.48
N ASP A 85 0.50 10.97 4.73
CA ASP A 85 -0.63 10.58 5.56
C ASP A 85 -1.56 11.78 5.79
N LYS A 86 -2.85 11.59 5.52
CA LYS A 86 -3.89 12.61 5.59
C LYS A 86 -4.90 12.32 6.70
N ASP A 87 -4.65 11.32 7.55
CA ASP A 87 -5.60 10.82 8.55
C ASP A 87 -6.98 10.52 7.92
N GLN A 88 -6.95 9.97 6.70
CA GLN A 88 -8.12 9.74 5.87
C GLN A 88 -8.27 8.24 5.56
N HIS A 89 -9.49 7.73 5.74
CA HIS A 89 -9.84 6.38 5.31
C HIS A 89 -10.42 6.38 3.89
N TYR A 90 -9.84 5.58 2.99
CA TYR A 90 -10.37 5.36 1.64
C TYR A 90 -11.58 4.39 1.61
N ILE A 91 -11.88 3.75 2.73
CA ILE A 91 -13.05 2.87 2.90
C ILE A 91 -14.01 3.51 3.89
N ARG A 92 -15.25 3.70 3.43
CA ARG A 92 -16.34 4.17 4.29
C ARG A 92 -16.80 3.02 5.19
N THR A 93 -16.56 3.12 6.49
CA THR A 93 -16.99 2.14 7.51
C THR A 93 -18.31 2.52 8.18
N THR A 94 -19.01 3.55 7.70
CA THR A 94 -20.25 4.06 8.32
C THR A 94 -21.44 3.08 8.31
N GLY A 95 -21.34 1.97 7.58
CA GLY A 95 -22.39 0.94 7.54
C GLY A 95 -22.55 0.13 8.83
N TRP A 96 -21.63 0.26 9.79
CA TRP A 96 -21.67 -0.40 11.09
C TRP A 96 -22.25 0.46 12.21
N LEU A 97 -22.77 1.66 11.90
CA LEU A 97 -23.56 2.44 12.84
C LEU A 97 -24.94 1.79 12.98
N VAL A 98 -25.00 0.69 13.73
CA VAL A 98 -26.27 0.19 14.28
C VAL A 98 -26.70 1.23 15.31
N LYS A 99 -27.80 1.94 15.02
CA LYS A 99 -28.48 2.76 16.04
C LYS A 99 -29.27 1.88 16.98
#